data_AF-A0AAV5R891-F1
#
_entry.id   AF-A0AAV5R891-F1
#
_cell.length_a   1.000
_cell.length_b   1.000
_cell.length_c   1.000
_cell.angle_alpha   90.00
_cell.angle_beta   90.00
_cell.angle_gamma   90.00
#
_symmetry.space_group_name_H-M   'P 1'
#
loop_
_entity.id
_entity.type
_entity.pdbx_description
1 polymer ?
#
loop_
_entity_poly.entity_id
_entity_poly.type
_entity_poly.pdbx_seq_one_letter_code
_entity_poly.pdbx_strand_id
1 'polypeptide(L)'
;MPSELEELVGFLHDNALNVREIALENLVQFSAGGPNNQQEIFKYDNCRAIEDLIKLTHEKKGKTVNEALTILVNLCDDEKLRELICKDTEFLKFIIEQLPNPVNINGELMCILLANLAKNDNILKVFDIKINILDSQKEIFKSDKAIDCLMDMFVKGSERQINKYVVYDYLSYFFADLSRFKKGREYFVTEQEYDNIIPLTKLLVFTEKYDAKVRREGVASTIKNSLFDIEKHMLFLDEPINLLIYILGPIALPGNKGLSDEEILELPDELQFLDEDKKMEPLKDIICVHLESLLLLCSTRQGRELLREKSVYPLIRELHKESNEEKLAELCDRLVQMLMRDEGEEKDKEEELNEIKDMLEKIEEIDVNEKEDEDESDDDDDDDIGQMIVVK
;
A
#
# COMPACT_ATOMS: atom_id res chain seq x y z
N MET A 1 36.37 12.55 19.28
CA MET A 1 36.68 13.14 17.96
C MET A 1 35.78 12.43 16.97
N PRO A 2 35.15 13.15 16.05
CA PRO A 2 34.33 12.52 15.02
C PRO A 2 35.20 11.57 14.17
N SER A 3 34.61 10.47 13.73
CA SER A 3 35.17 9.62 12.68
C SER A 3 35.17 10.36 11.33
N GLU A 4 35.92 9.85 10.35
CA GLU A 4 35.97 10.42 8.99
C GLU A 4 34.56 10.51 8.36
N LEU A 5 33.69 9.53 8.64
CA LEU A 5 32.31 9.53 8.16
C LEU A 5 31.42 10.53 8.90
N GLU A 6 31.61 10.72 10.21
CA GLU A 6 30.90 11.75 10.98
C GLU A 6 31.33 13.17 10.57
N GLU A 7 32.61 13.37 10.25
CA GLU A 7 33.09 14.62 9.64
C GLU A 7 32.45 14.86 8.27
N LEU A 8 32.33 13.80 7.46
CA LEU A 8 31.64 13.86 6.17
C LEU A 8 30.17 14.25 6.30
N VAL A 9 29.44 13.69 7.28
CA VAL A 9 28.07 14.10 7.61
C VAL A 9 28.01 15.56 8.05
N GLY A 10 29.01 16.03 8.80
CA GLY A 10 29.12 17.44 9.20
C GLY A 10 29.18 18.43 8.02
N PHE A 11 29.66 18.00 6.86
CA PHE A 11 29.68 18.86 5.67
C PHE A 11 28.31 19.10 5.04
N LEU A 12 27.24 18.40 5.45
CA LEU A 12 25.87 18.62 4.94
C LEU A 12 25.31 20.00 5.31
N HIS A 13 25.81 20.65 6.37
CA HIS A 13 25.45 22.03 6.74
C HIS A 13 26.54 23.06 6.47
N ASP A 14 27.52 22.75 5.61
CA ASP A 14 28.51 23.74 5.19
C ASP A 14 27.83 24.93 4.48
N ASN A 15 28.40 26.13 4.64
CA ASN A 15 27.87 27.34 4.00
C ASN A 15 27.95 27.27 2.47
N ALA A 16 28.90 26.50 1.92
CA ALA A 16 29.15 26.41 0.50
C ALA A 16 28.38 25.21 -0.10
N LEU A 17 27.43 25.49 -1.01
CA LEU A 17 26.61 24.45 -1.64
C LEU A 17 27.44 23.36 -2.33
N ASN A 18 28.57 23.70 -2.95
CA ASN A 18 29.46 22.72 -3.58
C ASN A 18 30.06 21.73 -2.58
N VAL A 19 30.33 22.15 -1.35
CA VAL A 19 30.81 21.27 -0.28
C VAL A 19 29.69 20.31 0.13
N ARG A 20 28.47 20.82 0.31
CA ARG A 20 27.28 20.01 0.62
C ARG A 20 26.99 18.99 -0.48
N GLU A 21 27.10 19.38 -1.76
CA GLU A 21 26.90 18.48 -2.91
C GLU A 21 27.94 17.35 -2.95
N ILE A 22 29.22 17.65 -2.70
CA ILE A 22 30.27 16.64 -2.64
C ILE A 22 30.04 15.69 -1.46
N ALA A 23 29.67 16.23 -0.30
CA ALA A 23 29.35 15.40 0.87
C ALA A 23 28.19 14.45 0.56
N LEU A 24 27.11 14.97 -0.03
CA LEU A 24 25.92 14.23 -0.40
C LEU A 24 26.24 13.07 -1.35
N GLU A 25 26.98 13.33 -2.43
CA GLU A 25 27.38 12.31 -3.43
C GLU A 25 28.17 11.16 -2.80
N ASN A 26 29.00 11.43 -1.78
CA ASN A 26 29.75 10.39 -1.08
C ASN A 26 28.93 9.68 0.02
N LEU A 27 27.89 10.32 0.55
CA LEU A 27 27.07 9.78 1.64
C LEU A 27 25.97 8.82 1.16
N VAL A 28 25.52 8.91 -0.09
CA VAL A 28 24.45 8.05 -0.64
C VAL A 28 24.74 6.56 -0.39
N GLN A 29 25.98 6.11 -0.67
CA GLN A 29 26.37 4.71 -0.52
C GLN A 29 26.30 4.18 0.92
N PHE A 30 26.31 5.07 1.93
CA PHE A 30 26.25 4.71 3.34
C PHE A 30 24.83 4.78 3.92
N SER A 31 23.86 5.20 3.10
CA SER A 31 22.47 5.35 3.52
C SER A 31 21.65 4.07 3.42
N ALA A 32 22.05 3.12 2.56
CA ALA A 32 21.30 1.87 2.35
C ALA A 32 21.18 1.04 3.64
N GLY A 33 20.00 0.44 3.85
CA GLY A 33 19.72 -0.48 4.98
C GLY A 33 20.38 -1.85 4.82
N GLY A 34 20.10 -2.77 5.76
CA GLY A 34 20.55 -4.17 5.71
C GLY A 34 21.66 -4.57 6.71
N PRO A 35 22.16 -5.82 6.63
CA PRO A 35 23.01 -6.45 7.68
C PRO A 35 24.35 -5.76 7.96
N ASN A 36 24.83 -4.92 7.04
CA ASN A 36 26.08 -4.16 7.18
C ASN A 36 25.86 -2.65 6.97
N ASN A 37 24.65 -2.15 7.28
CA ASN A 37 24.33 -0.74 7.06
C ASN A 37 25.19 0.19 7.93
N GLN A 38 25.42 1.40 7.42
CA GLN A 38 26.19 2.44 8.10
C GLN A 38 25.29 3.63 8.47
N GLN A 39 23.98 3.41 8.59
CA GLN A 39 22.99 4.46 8.82
C GLN A 39 23.20 5.21 10.15
N GLU A 40 23.85 4.57 11.13
CA GLU A 40 24.22 5.18 12.42
C GLU A 40 24.99 6.49 12.26
N ILE A 41 25.78 6.67 11.19
CA ILE A 41 26.53 7.93 10.97
C ILE A 41 25.59 9.14 10.83
N PHE A 42 24.37 8.94 10.32
CA PHE A 42 23.37 10.00 10.16
C PHE A 42 22.70 10.38 11.49
N LYS A 43 22.92 9.61 12.56
CA LYS A 43 22.48 9.95 13.92
C LYS A 43 23.47 10.88 14.64
N TYR A 44 24.65 11.13 14.05
CA TYR A 44 25.64 12.08 14.56
C TYR A 44 25.03 13.48 14.79
N ASP A 45 25.56 14.18 15.79
CA ASP A 45 25.11 15.51 16.22
C ASP A 45 23.58 15.60 16.42
N ASN A 46 23.01 14.64 17.16
CA ASN A 46 21.57 14.55 17.44
C ASN A 46 20.71 14.44 16.17
N CYS A 47 21.15 13.64 15.20
CA CYS A 47 20.45 13.43 13.94
C CYS A 47 20.30 14.71 13.10
N ARG A 48 21.23 15.67 13.24
CA ARG A 48 21.24 16.93 12.49
C ARG A 48 21.20 16.75 10.98
N ALA A 49 21.76 15.64 10.50
CA ALA A 49 21.74 15.26 9.08
C ALA A 49 20.33 15.28 8.47
N ILE A 50 19.28 14.92 9.23
CA ILE A 50 17.90 14.93 8.74
C ILE A 50 17.45 16.34 8.36
N GLU A 51 17.69 17.34 9.23
CA GLU A 51 17.35 18.73 8.92
C GLU A 51 18.11 19.25 7.70
N ASP A 52 19.37 18.83 7.54
CA ASP A 52 20.22 19.29 6.46
C ASP A 52 19.86 18.64 5.12
N LEU A 53 19.53 17.35 5.12
CA LEU A 53 18.98 16.63 3.96
C LEU A 53 17.63 17.22 3.53
N ILE A 54 16.72 17.50 4.46
CA ILE A 54 15.44 18.17 4.18
C ILE A 54 15.69 19.52 3.50
N LYS A 55 16.64 20.34 3.97
CA LYS A 55 16.99 21.60 3.29
C LYS A 55 17.52 21.37 1.89
N LEU A 56 18.33 20.34 1.66
CA LEU A 56 18.87 20.02 0.34
C LEU A 56 17.79 19.57 -0.66
N THR A 57 16.66 19.02 -0.20
CA THR A 57 15.52 18.72 -1.09
C THR A 57 14.86 19.97 -1.70
N HIS A 58 15.12 21.17 -1.14
CA HIS A 58 14.61 22.44 -1.65
C HIS A 58 15.53 23.11 -2.69
N GLU A 59 16.68 22.50 -3.01
CA GLU A 59 17.63 23.05 -3.96
C GLU A 59 17.13 22.95 -5.41
N LYS A 60 17.67 23.80 -6.30
CA LYS A 60 17.21 23.84 -7.71
C LYS A 60 17.77 22.71 -8.58
N LYS A 61 18.91 22.15 -8.19
CA LYS A 61 19.63 21.15 -8.99
C LYS A 61 18.99 19.79 -8.75
N GLY A 62 18.38 19.23 -9.79
CA GLY A 62 17.65 17.96 -9.71
C GLY A 62 18.48 16.80 -9.13
N LYS A 63 19.78 16.73 -9.44
CA LYS A 63 20.72 15.72 -8.88
C LYS A 63 20.85 15.84 -7.35
N THR A 64 21.04 17.05 -6.82
CA THR A 64 21.16 17.28 -5.37
C THR A 64 19.88 16.88 -4.65
N VAL A 65 18.71 17.23 -5.20
CA VAL A 65 17.41 16.84 -4.63
C VAL A 65 17.23 15.32 -4.69
N ASN A 66 17.64 14.69 -5.80
CA ASN A 66 17.57 13.25 -5.98
C ASN A 66 18.38 12.52 -4.90
N GLU A 67 19.67 12.85 -4.76
CA GLU A 67 20.56 12.20 -3.78
C GLU A 67 20.09 12.42 -2.34
N ALA A 68 19.59 13.62 -2.01
CA ALA A 68 19.02 13.90 -0.69
C ALA A 68 17.76 13.07 -0.41
N LEU A 69 16.86 12.95 -1.39
CA LEU A 69 15.66 12.11 -1.26
C LEU A 69 16.02 10.63 -1.16
N THR A 70 16.98 10.13 -1.96
CA THR A 70 17.46 8.74 -1.89
C THR A 70 17.97 8.41 -0.48
N ILE A 71 18.79 9.29 0.11
CA ILE A 71 19.25 9.10 1.48
C ILE A 71 18.05 9.10 2.45
N LEU A 72 17.15 10.08 2.37
CA LEU A 72 15.98 10.13 3.25
C LEU A 72 15.07 8.89 3.15
N VAL A 73 14.87 8.36 1.93
CA VAL A 73 14.13 7.12 1.68
C VAL A 73 14.79 5.95 2.39
N ASN A 74 16.09 5.78 2.21
CA ASN A 74 16.84 4.67 2.80
C ASN A 74 16.89 4.76 4.33
N LEU A 75 17.06 5.98 4.88
CA LEU A 75 17.06 6.22 6.31
C LEU A 75 15.69 5.98 6.98
N CYS A 76 14.62 5.78 6.20
CA CYS A 76 13.34 5.37 6.78
C CYS A 76 13.35 3.94 7.34
N ASP A 77 14.37 3.13 7.03
CA ASP A 77 14.57 1.81 7.64
C ASP A 77 14.71 1.91 9.16
N ASP A 78 15.47 2.89 9.64
CA ASP A 78 15.59 3.20 11.05
C ASP A 78 14.35 3.92 11.62
N GLU A 79 13.72 3.33 12.64
CA GLU A 79 12.50 3.87 13.26
C GLU A 79 12.65 5.29 13.80
N LYS A 80 13.80 5.60 14.42
CA LYS A 80 14.05 6.91 15.00
C LYS A 80 14.22 7.97 13.91
N LEU A 81 14.96 7.66 12.85
CA LEU A 81 15.14 8.58 11.73
C LEU A 81 13.82 8.79 10.96
N ARG A 82 13.06 7.71 10.70
CA ARG A 82 11.72 7.77 10.11
C ARG A 82 10.79 8.67 10.91
N GLU A 83 10.76 8.52 12.23
CA GLU A 83 9.94 9.34 13.12
C GLU A 83 10.33 10.83 13.04
N LEU A 84 11.63 11.15 13.00
CA LEU A 84 12.12 12.52 12.86
C LEU A 84 11.71 13.16 11.53
N ILE A 85 11.82 12.42 10.41
CA ILE A 85 11.39 12.89 9.09
C ILE A 85 9.88 13.11 9.08
N CYS A 86 9.10 12.14 9.57
CA CYS A 86 7.63 12.17 9.54
C CYS A 86 7.04 13.24 10.48
N LYS A 87 7.76 13.64 11.53
CA LYS A 87 7.34 14.71 12.45
C LYS A 87 7.27 16.09 11.79
N ASP A 88 8.06 16.34 10.75
CA ASP A 88 8.09 17.62 10.04
C ASP A 88 6.91 17.76 9.07
N THR A 89 5.84 18.38 9.53
CA THR A 89 4.62 18.60 8.73
C THR A 89 4.82 19.57 7.58
N GLU A 90 5.75 20.52 7.69
CA GLU A 90 6.05 21.45 6.60
C GLU A 90 6.81 20.73 5.49
N PHE A 91 7.70 19.80 5.85
CA PHE A 91 8.35 18.94 4.88
C PHE A 91 7.35 18.00 4.18
N LEU A 92 6.45 17.35 4.91
CA LEU A 92 5.37 16.54 4.32
C LEU A 92 4.53 17.37 3.35
N LYS A 93 4.12 18.58 3.75
CA LYS A 93 3.38 19.51 2.89
C LYS A 93 4.16 19.87 1.63
N PHE A 94 5.44 20.21 1.76
CA PHE A 94 6.32 20.53 0.63
C PHE A 94 6.40 19.37 -0.38
N ILE A 95 6.62 18.14 0.10
CA ILE A 95 6.70 16.95 -0.76
C ILE A 95 5.41 16.79 -1.57
N ILE A 96 4.25 16.87 -0.90
CA ILE A 96 2.94 16.71 -1.55
C ILE A 96 2.67 17.84 -2.56
N GLU A 97 3.08 19.07 -2.26
CA GLU A 97 2.97 20.21 -3.19
C GLU A 97 3.87 20.08 -4.44
N GLN A 98 5.00 19.35 -4.34
CA GLN A 98 5.92 19.13 -5.46
C GLN A 98 5.54 17.95 -6.37
N LEU A 99 4.76 16.99 -5.88
CA LEU A 99 4.31 15.82 -6.65
C LEU A 99 3.58 16.15 -7.97
N PRO A 100 2.64 17.11 -8.02
CA PRO A 100 1.91 17.44 -9.25
C PRO A 100 2.68 18.39 -10.18
N ASN A 101 3.94 18.73 -9.88
CA ASN A 101 4.75 19.60 -10.72
C ASN A 101 5.20 18.85 -11.99
N PRO A 102 4.79 19.24 -13.20
CA PRO A 102 5.02 18.47 -14.43
C PRO A 102 6.49 18.41 -14.88
N VAL A 103 7.38 19.18 -14.26
CA VAL A 103 8.82 19.14 -14.55
C VAL A 103 9.64 18.50 -13.42
N ASN A 104 9.00 18.09 -12.32
CA ASN A 104 9.70 17.44 -11.22
C ASN A 104 10.07 15.99 -11.58
N ILE A 105 11.36 15.76 -11.81
CA ILE A 105 11.93 14.44 -12.13
C ILE A 105 11.99 13.49 -10.92
N ASN A 106 11.93 14.01 -9.71
CA ASN A 106 12.14 13.25 -8.47
C ASN A 106 10.83 12.81 -7.81
N GLY A 107 9.67 12.99 -8.48
CA GLY A 107 8.38 12.72 -7.87
C GLY A 107 8.14 11.25 -7.54
N GLU A 108 8.76 10.30 -8.24
CA GLU A 108 8.64 8.87 -7.89
C GLU A 108 9.33 8.59 -6.54
N LEU A 109 10.54 9.14 -6.31
CA LEU A 109 11.21 9.06 -5.01
C LEU A 109 10.41 9.72 -3.89
N MET A 110 9.69 10.80 -4.19
CA MET A 110 8.80 11.44 -3.24
C MET A 110 7.62 10.54 -2.87
N CYS A 111 7.03 9.80 -3.83
CA CYS A 111 6.00 8.80 -3.54
C CYS A 111 6.54 7.65 -2.68
N ILE A 112 7.74 7.15 -2.98
CA ILE A 112 8.42 6.11 -2.20
C ILE A 112 8.68 6.59 -0.76
N LEU A 113 9.19 7.82 -0.61
CA LEU A 113 9.40 8.42 0.71
C LEU A 113 8.10 8.49 1.50
N LEU A 114 7.01 8.96 0.89
CA LEU A 114 5.70 9.00 1.54
C LEU A 114 5.22 7.61 1.97
N ALA A 115 5.39 6.59 1.12
CA ALA A 115 5.06 5.21 1.45
C ALA A 115 5.84 4.72 2.69
N ASN A 116 7.17 4.88 2.70
CA ASN A 116 7.97 4.50 3.87
C ASN A 116 7.57 5.28 5.13
N LEU A 117 7.28 6.58 5.03
CA LEU A 117 6.84 7.40 6.16
C LEU A 117 5.45 7.00 6.69
N ALA A 118 4.60 6.38 5.88
CA ALA A 118 3.28 5.91 6.29
C ALA A 118 3.32 4.74 7.29
N LYS A 119 4.49 4.13 7.47
CA LYS A 119 4.76 3.15 8.54
C LYS A 119 4.90 3.76 9.92
N ASN A 120 4.74 5.09 10.06
CA ASN A 120 4.78 5.79 11.34
C ASN A 120 3.49 6.59 11.56
N ASP A 121 2.91 6.50 12.76
CA ASP A 121 1.64 7.14 13.14
C ASP A 121 1.62 8.67 12.94
N ASN A 122 2.79 9.34 12.96
CA ASN A 122 2.86 10.78 12.68
C ASN A 122 2.31 11.12 11.28
N ILE A 123 2.26 10.16 10.34
CA ILE A 123 1.70 10.35 9.00
C ILE A 123 0.23 10.77 9.05
N LEU A 124 -0.50 10.44 10.12
CA LEU A 124 -1.91 10.81 10.31
C LEU A 124 -2.16 12.32 10.35
N LYS A 125 -1.11 13.13 10.48
CA LYS A 125 -1.17 14.59 10.31
C LYS A 125 -1.50 14.99 8.88
N VAL A 126 -1.31 14.11 7.88
CA VAL A 126 -1.66 14.37 6.47
C VAL A 126 -3.13 14.78 6.28
N PHE A 127 -4.02 14.27 7.13
CA PHE A 127 -5.45 14.63 7.14
C PHE A 127 -5.70 16.11 7.51
N ASP A 128 -4.76 16.73 8.21
CA ASP A 128 -4.86 18.11 8.69
C ASP A 128 -4.08 19.09 7.79
N ILE A 129 -3.30 18.58 6.81
CA ILE A 129 -2.50 19.39 5.89
C ILE A 129 -3.38 19.91 4.74
N LYS A 130 -3.26 21.22 4.48
CA LYS A 130 -3.77 21.87 3.27
C LYS A 130 -2.61 22.28 2.37
N ILE A 131 -2.72 21.94 1.09
CA ILE A 131 -1.70 22.25 0.08
C ILE A 131 -2.12 23.42 -0.80
N ASN A 132 -1.15 24.17 -1.28
CA ASN A 132 -1.37 25.24 -2.23
C ASN A 132 -1.56 24.68 -3.65
N ILE A 133 -2.75 24.91 -4.23
CA ILE A 133 -3.10 24.46 -5.58
C ILE A 133 -2.91 25.61 -6.55
N LEU A 134 -2.02 25.42 -7.53
CA LEU A 134 -1.80 26.38 -8.60
C LEU A 134 -3.03 26.47 -9.51
N ASP A 135 -3.26 27.61 -10.14
CA ASP A 135 -4.40 27.79 -11.06
C ASP A 135 -4.42 26.74 -12.18
N SER A 136 -3.25 26.33 -12.67
CA SER A 136 -3.10 25.27 -13.68
C SER A 136 -3.50 23.87 -13.20
N GLN A 137 -3.68 23.67 -11.91
CA GLN A 137 -3.96 22.36 -11.29
C GLN A 137 -5.43 22.22 -10.83
N LYS A 138 -6.22 23.31 -10.86
CA LYS A 138 -7.63 23.33 -10.42
C LYS A 138 -8.56 22.46 -11.26
N GLU A 139 -8.14 22.11 -12.48
CA GLU A 139 -8.88 21.15 -13.29
C GLU A 139 -8.79 19.74 -12.70
N ILE A 140 -7.62 19.37 -12.15
CA ILE A 140 -7.32 18.07 -11.58
C ILE A 140 -7.82 17.97 -10.13
N PHE A 141 -7.44 18.94 -9.29
CA PHE A 141 -7.71 18.94 -7.84
C PHE A 141 -8.92 19.81 -7.50
N LYS A 142 -9.90 19.23 -6.82
CA LYS A 142 -11.13 19.93 -6.35
C LYS A 142 -11.12 20.25 -4.86
N SER A 143 -10.24 19.61 -4.10
CA SER A 143 -10.01 19.86 -2.67
C SER A 143 -8.62 20.42 -2.47
N ASP A 144 -8.43 21.23 -1.41
CA ASP A 144 -7.11 21.69 -0.95
C ASP A 144 -6.50 20.80 0.15
N LYS A 145 -7.21 19.75 0.60
CA LYS A 145 -6.71 18.80 1.58
C LYS A 145 -5.67 17.87 0.93
N ALA A 146 -4.54 17.68 1.61
CA ALA A 146 -3.43 16.89 1.08
C ALA A 146 -3.83 15.46 0.70
N ILE A 147 -4.61 14.79 1.56
CA ILE A 147 -5.05 13.40 1.32
C ILE A 147 -5.95 13.26 0.08
N ASP A 148 -6.86 14.23 -0.14
CA ASP A 148 -7.74 14.25 -1.31
C ASP A 148 -6.92 14.47 -2.59
N CYS A 149 -5.91 15.34 -2.53
CA CYS A 149 -5.00 15.56 -3.65
C CYS A 149 -4.14 14.34 -3.96
N LEU A 150 -3.63 13.63 -2.94
CA LEU A 150 -2.90 12.37 -3.13
C LEU A 150 -3.79 11.30 -3.79
N MET A 151 -5.05 11.21 -3.38
CA MET A 151 -6.03 10.33 -4.01
C MET A 151 -6.24 10.70 -5.49
N ASP A 152 -6.42 11.99 -5.80
CA ASP A 152 -6.51 12.46 -7.18
C ASP A 152 -5.25 12.16 -8.00
N MET A 153 -4.06 12.32 -7.42
CA MET A 153 -2.78 11.98 -8.06
C MET A 153 -2.69 10.49 -8.39
N PHE A 154 -3.08 9.62 -7.46
CA PHE A 154 -3.08 8.18 -7.70
C PHE A 154 -4.07 7.78 -8.80
N VAL A 155 -5.31 8.29 -8.74
CA VAL A 155 -6.39 7.88 -9.66
C VAL A 155 -6.22 8.46 -11.06
N LYS A 156 -5.84 9.75 -11.16
CA LYS A 156 -5.75 10.47 -12.44
C LYS A 156 -4.32 10.56 -12.98
N GLY A 157 -3.31 10.28 -12.17
CA GLY A 157 -1.90 10.40 -12.55
C GLY A 157 -1.32 9.17 -13.26
N SER A 158 -2.10 8.09 -13.40
CA SER A 158 -1.71 6.94 -14.21
C SER A 158 -1.33 7.37 -15.63
N GLU A 159 -0.40 6.65 -16.26
CA GLU A 159 0.08 6.99 -17.61
C GLU A 159 0.69 8.40 -17.74
N ARG A 160 1.15 8.99 -16.61
CA ARG A 160 1.91 10.25 -16.57
C ARG A 160 1.10 11.48 -17.02
N GLN A 161 -0.22 11.46 -16.79
CA GLN A 161 -1.13 12.55 -17.18
C GLN A 161 -0.93 13.84 -16.36
N ILE A 162 -0.44 13.74 -15.12
CA ILE A 162 -0.18 14.88 -14.23
C ILE A 162 1.29 15.32 -14.30
N ASN A 163 2.20 14.36 -14.17
CA ASN A 163 3.64 14.58 -14.24
C ASN A 163 4.27 13.57 -15.21
N LYS A 164 5.04 14.07 -16.19
CA LYS A 164 5.65 13.26 -17.26
C LYS A 164 6.71 12.25 -16.79
N TYR A 165 7.14 12.33 -15.53
CA TYR A 165 8.14 11.45 -14.93
C TYR A 165 7.56 10.50 -13.88
N VAL A 166 6.29 10.65 -13.49
CA VAL A 166 5.72 10.00 -12.32
C VAL A 166 4.42 9.30 -12.68
N VAL A 167 4.27 8.05 -12.23
CA VAL A 167 3.03 7.26 -12.41
C VAL A 167 2.25 7.08 -11.11
N TYR A 168 2.84 7.50 -9.99
CA TYR A 168 2.23 7.53 -8.66
C TYR A 168 1.88 6.15 -8.11
N ASP A 169 2.52 5.10 -8.60
CA ASP A 169 2.18 3.72 -8.22
C ASP A 169 2.41 3.50 -6.73
N TYR A 170 3.54 3.97 -6.18
CA TYR A 170 3.89 3.85 -4.76
C TYR A 170 2.94 4.57 -3.79
N LEU A 171 2.03 5.43 -4.26
CA LEU A 171 0.96 5.93 -3.38
C LEU A 171 -0.01 4.80 -2.97
N SER A 172 -0.04 3.67 -3.67
CA SER A 172 -0.80 2.49 -3.25
C SER A 172 -0.32 1.96 -1.90
N TYR A 173 1.01 1.87 -1.69
CA TYR A 173 1.58 1.46 -0.40
C TYR A 173 1.38 2.52 0.67
N PHE A 174 1.46 3.81 0.33
CA PHE A 174 1.07 4.87 1.26
C PHE A 174 -0.38 4.69 1.75
N PHE A 175 -1.33 4.37 0.86
CA PHE A 175 -2.72 4.11 1.24
C PHE A 175 -2.89 2.80 2.03
N ALA A 176 -2.16 1.75 1.66
CA ALA A 176 -2.14 0.49 2.39
C ALA A 176 -1.68 0.71 3.84
N ASP A 177 -0.54 1.37 4.03
CA ASP A 177 0.01 1.65 5.35
C ASP A 177 -0.88 2.59 6.17
N LEU A 178 -1.43 3.64 5.54
CA LEU A 178 -2.33 4.59 6.18
C LEU A 178 -3.63 3.92 6.65
N SER A 179 -4.19 3.00 5.85
CA SER A 179 -5.43 2.28 6.17
C SER A 179 -5.29 1.25 7.31
N ARG A 180 -4.08 0.95 7.79
CA ARG A 180 -3.91 0.16 9.04
C ARG A 180 -4.35 0.94 10.28
N PHE A 181 -4.31 2.27 10.22
CA PHE A 181 -4.77 3.13 11.32
C PHE A 181 -6.28 3.36 11.25
N LYS A 182 -6.94 3.47 12.41
CA LYS A 182 -8.39 3.73 12.48
C LYS A 182 -8.81 4.99 11.71
N LYS A 183 -8.11 6.12 11.92
CA LYS A 183 -8.36 7.38 11.20
C LYS A 183 -8.18 7.23 9.68
N GLY A 184 -7.23 6.38 9.26
CA GLY A 184 -7.03 6.04 7.85
C GLY A 184 -8.19 5.24 7.27
N ARG A 185 -8.62 4.17 7.95
CA ARG A 185 -9.79 3.39 7.53
C ARG A 185 -11.04 4.25 7.40
N GLU A 186 -11.29 5.09 8.40
CA GLU A 186 -12.44 6.00 8.43
C GLU A 186 -12.51 6.86 7.15
N TYR A 187 -11.37 7.34 6.64
CA TYR A 187 -11.31 8.06 5.37
C TYR A 187 -11.73 7.19 4.19
N PHE A 188 -11.18 5.97 4.07
CA PHE A 188 -11.48 5.09 2.93
C PHE A 188 -12.93 4.58 2.90
N VAL A 189 -13.61 4.53 4.05
CA VAL A 189 -14.99 4.03 4.19
C VAL A 189 -16.06 5.10 4.38
N THR A 190 -15.69 6.37 4.29
CA THR A 190 -16.60 7.50 4.45
C THR A 190 -16.61 8.37 3.20
N GLU A 191 -17.79 8.79 2.77
CA GLU A 191 -17.96 9.74 1.67
C GLU A 191 -17.22 11.05 1.95
N GLN A 192 -16.46 11.57 0.98
CA GLN A 192 -15.72 12.81 1.12
C GLN A 192 -16.44 13.99 0.46
N GLU A 193 -16.48 15.13 1.14
CA GLU A 193 -17.25 16.31 0.71
C GLU A 193 -16.83 16.89 -0.65
N TYR A 194 -15.58 16.66 -1.08
CA TYR A 194 -15.02 17.33 -2.26
C TYR A 194 -15.49 16.73 -3.60
N ASP A 195 -15.85 15.45 -3.61
CA ASP A 195 -16.36 14.73 -4.77
C ASP A 195 -17.62 13.90 -4.50
N ASN A 196 -18.05 13.80 -3.23
CA ASN A 196 -19.16 12.97 -2.75
C ASN A 196 -18.98 11.48 -3.09
N ILE A 197 -17.74 11.00 -3.01
CA ILE A 197 -17.39 9.60 -3.29
C ILE A 197 -16.68 8.98 -2.08
N ILE A 198 -16.95 7.71 -1.81
CA ILE A 198 -16.21 6.91 -0.83
C ILE A 198 -14.84 6.57 -1.42
N PRO A 199 -13.70 6.96 -0.80
CA PRO A 199 -12.40 6.84 -1.42
C PRO A 199 -11.99 5.42 -1.83
N LEU A 200 -12.40 4.39 -1.09
CA LEU A 200 -12.10 3.01 -1.45
C LEU A 200 -12.61 2.64 -2.85
N THR A 201 -13.78 3.15 -3.27
CA THR A 201 -14.39 2.80 -4.57
C THR A 201 -13.54 3.29 -5.76
N LYS A 202 -12.79 4.38 -5.57
CA LYS A 202 -11.85 4.91 -6.56
C LYS A 202 -10.63 4.01 -6.78
N LEU A 203 -10.34 3.11 -5.83
CA LEU A 203 -9.18 2.22 -5.89
C LEU A 203 -9.51 0.88 -6.58
N LEU A 204 -10.77 0.44 -6.52
CA LEU A 204 -11.17 -0.93 -6.88
C LEU A 204 -10.79 -1.33 -8.32
N VAL A 205 -10.90 -0.41 -9.27
CA VAL A 205 -10.54 -0.66 -10.68
C VAL A 205 -9.07 -1.08 -10.87
N PHE A 206 -8.21 -0.79 -9.90
CA PHE A 206 -6.79 -1.12 -9.99
C PHE A 206 -6.45 -2.53 -9.51
N THR A 207 -7.40 -3.33 -9.01
CA THR A 207 -7.13 -4.74 -8.63
C THR A 207 -6.76 -5.61 -9.84
N GLU A 208 -7.18 -5.22 -11.05
CA GLU A 208 -6.84 -5.92 -12.30
C GLU A 208 -5.89 -5.12 -13.20
N LYS A 209 -5.17 -4.12 -12.65
CA LYS A 209 -4.15 -3.38 -13.40
C LYS A 209 -2.85 -4.20 -13.53
N TYR A 210 -2.88 -5.23 -14.37
CA TYR A 210 -1.83 -6.24 -14.47
C TYR A 210 -0.45 -5.70 -14.92
N ASP A 211 -0.39 -4.52 -15.52
CA ASP A 211 0.86 -3.82 -15.87
C ASP A 211 1.51 -3.06 -14.70
N ALA A 212 0.89 -3.02 -13.52
CA ALA A 212 1.40 -2.31 -12.34
C ALA A 212 1.28 -3.15 -11.05
N LYS A 213 2.29 -3.99 -10.74
CA LYS A 213 2.36 -4.82 -9.51
C LYS A 213 2.07 -3.99 -8.26
N VAL A 214 2.86 -2.93 -8.06
CA VAL A 214 2.81 -2.04 -6.88
C VAL A 214 1.40 -1.52 -6.61
N ARG A 215 0.65 -1.15 -7.67
CA ARG A 215 -0.73 -0.69 -7.52
C ARG A 215 -1.65 -1.79 -7.02
N ARG A 216 -1.63 -2.97 -7.66
CA ARG A 216 -2.50 -4.10 -7.29
C ARG A 216 -2.29 -4.49 -5.84
N GLU A 217 -1.02 -4.62 -5.43
CA GLU A 217 -0.62 -5.03 -4.10
C GLU A 217 -1.07 -4.04 -3.00
N GLY A 218 -0.77 -2.75 -3.17
CA GLY A 218 -1.21 -1.73 -2.20
C GLY A 218 -2.73 -1.53 -2.17
N VAL A 219 -3.42 -1.68 -3.32
CA VAL A 219 -4.89 -1.59 -3.38
C VAL A 219 -5.55 -2.80 -2.72
N ALA A 220 -5.06 -4.02 -2.97
CA ALA A 220 -5.55 -5.23 -2.30
C ALA A 220 -5.42 -5.09 -0.77
N SER A 221 -4.27 -4.60 -0.30
CA SER A 221 -4.04 -4.34 1.12
C SER A 221 -4.94 -3.24 1.68
N THR A 222 -5.20 -2.18 0.92
CA THR A 222 -6.13 -1.11 1.31
C THR A 222 -7.57 -1.62 1.42
N ILE A 223 -8.00 -2.52 0.53
CA ILE A 223 -9.29 -3.21 0.60
C ILE A 223 -9.36 -4.05 1.88
N LYS A 224 -8.39 -4.95 2.11
CA LYS A 224 -8.32 -5.76 3.33
C LYS A 224 -8.43 -4.90 4.58
N ASN A 225 -7.60 -3.87 4.67
CA ASN A 225 -7.57 -2.99 5.84
C ASN A 225 -8.91 -2.28 6.05
N SER A 226 -9.57 -1.84 4.98
CA SER A 226 -10.87 -1.16 5.08
C SER A 226 -11.98 -2.09 5.58
N LEU A 227 -11.86 -3.40 5.37
CA LEU A 227 -12.84 -4.41 5.81
C LEU A 227 -12.73 -4.76 7.30
N PHE A 228 -11.82 -4.17 8.07
CA PHE A 228 -11.89 -4.22 9.54
C PHE A 228 -13.07 -3.41 10.12
N ASP A 229 -13.70 -2.53 9.34
CA ASP A 229 -14.94 -1.84 9.74
C ASP A 229 -16.18 -2.66 9.32
N ILE A 230 -16.55 -3.62 10.18
CA ILE A 230 -17.62 -4.60 9.92
C ILE A 230 -18.96 -3.93 9.62
N GLU A 231 -19.23 -2.79 10.24
CA GLU A 231 -20.49 -2.06 10.04
C GLU A 231 -20.65 -1.59 8.59
N LYS A 232 -19.55 -1.52 7.83
CA LYS A 232 -19.52 -1.09 6.44
C LYS A 232 -19.55 -2.23 5.43
N HIS A 233 -19.48 -3.50 5.85
CA HIS A 233 -19.44 -4.64 4.90
C HIS A 233 -20.59 -4.60 3.90
N MET A 234 -21.83 -4.47 4.38
CA MET A 234 -22.99 -4.46 3.50
C MET A 234 -23.03 -3.23 2.58
N LEU A 235 -22.57 -2.06 3.06
CA LEU A 235 -22.43 -0.88 2.20
C LEU A 235 -21.54 -1.16 0.99
N PHE A 236 -20.47 -1.92 1.17
CA PHE A 236 -19.54 -2.26 0.09
C PHE A 236 -19.99 -3.44 -0.77
N LEU A 237 -20.70 -4.41 -0.20
CA LEU A 237 -21.22 -5.56 -0.94
C LEU A 237 -22.43 -5.19 -1.81
N ASP A 238 -23.23 -4.21 -1.39
CA ASP A 238 -24.42 -3.77 -2.11
C ASP A 238 -24.09 -2.90 -3.35
N GLU A 239 -25.05 -2.84 -4.27
CA GLU A 239 -25.05 -1.89 -5.39
C GLU A 239 -25.14 -0.43 -4.88
N PRO A 240 -24.42 0.53 -5.48
CA PRO A 240 -23.67 0.44 -6.74
C PRO A 240 -22.18 0.12 -6.58
N ILE A 241 -21.70 -0.24 -5.38
CA ILE A 241 -20.27 -0.44 -5.15
C ILE A 241 -19.84 -1.84 -5.61
N ASN A 242 -20.60 -2.86 -5.22
CA ASN A 242 -20.38 -4.25 -5.60
C ASN A 242 -18.90 -4.68 -5.44
N LEU A 243 -18.32 -4.43 -4.26
CA LEU A 243 -16.90 -4.68 -3.95
C LEU A 243 -16.48 -6.11 -4.30
N LEU A 244 -17.40 -7.07 -4.22
CA LEU A 244 -17.13 -8.48 -4.42
C LEU A 244 -16.50 -8.76 -5.79
N ILE A 245 -16.90 -8.06 -6.86
CA ILE A 245 -16.33 -8.28 -8.21
C ILE A 245 -14.84 -7.97 -8.26
N TYR A 246 -14.40 -6.97 -7.50
CA TYR A 246 -13.01 -6.51 -7.49
C TYR A 246 -12.10 -7.36 -6.62
N ILE A 247 -12.68 -8.11 -5.66
CA ILE A 247 -11.97 -9.12 -4.86
C ILE A 247 -11.90 -10.45 -5.62
N LEU A 248 -13.00 -10.86 -6.26
CA LEU A 248 -13.08 -12.14 -6.97
C LEU A 248 -12.42 -12.11 -8.36
N GLY A 249 -12.45 -10.98 -9.07
CA GLY A 249 -11.87 -10.84 -10.42
C GLY A 249 -10.42 -11.32 -10.51
N PRO A 250 -9.50 -10.84 -9.64
CA PRO A 250 -8.10 -11.27 -9.63
C PRO A 250 -7.90 -12.78 -9.39
N ILE A 251 -8.82 -13.44 -8.69
CA ILE A 251 -8.72 -14.87 -8.33
C ILE A 251 -9.58 -15.78 -9.21
N ALA A 252 -10.43 -15.22 -10.08
CA ALA A 252 -11.29 -15.98 -10.98
C ALA A 252 -10.45 -16.70 -12.05
N LEU A 253 -10.72 -17.99 -12.23
CA LEU A 253 -10.04 -18.81 -13.23
C LEU A 253 -10.50 -18.46 -14.66
N PRO A 254 -9.61 -18.50 -15.67
CA PRO A 254 -9.97 -18.28 -17.06
C PRO A 254 -11.07 -19.24 -17.53
N GLY A 255 -11.99 -18.77 -18.38
CA GLY A 255 -13.08 -19.61 -18.88
C GLY A 255 -14.08 -20.08 -17.81
N ASN A 256 -14.05 -19.51 -16.59
CA ASN A 256 -14.71 -20.08 -15.40
C ASN A 256 -14.37 -21.57 -15.19
N LYS A 257 -13.12 -21.97 -15.48
CA LYS A 257 -12.65 -23.36 -15.44
C LYS A 257 -13.08 -24.09 -14.16
N GLY A 258 -13.77 -25.22 -14.34
CA GLY A 258 -14.17 -26.11 -13.24
C GLY A 258 -15.50 -25.78 -12.57
N LEU A 259 -16.16 -24.68 -12.94
CA LEU A 259 -17.52 -24.35 -12.48
C LEU A 259 -18.56 -24.97 -13.43
N SER A 260 -19.70 -25.36 -12.87
CA SER A 260 -20.90 -25.74 -13.63
C SER A 260 -21.70 -24.53 -14.10
N ASP A 261 -22.55 -24.71 -15.11
CA ASP A 261 -23.39 -23.63 -15.65
C ASP A 261 -24.28 -22.97 -14.56
N GLU A 262 -24.79 -23.75 -13.60
CA GLU A 262 -25.57 -23.24 -12.47
C GLU A 262 -24.70 -22.40 -11.53
N GLU A 263 -23.49 -22.86 -11.20
CA GLU A 263 -22.55 -22.10 -10.36
C GLU A 263 -22.13 -20.78 -11.04
N ILE A 264 -21.94 -20.78 -12.36
CA ILE A 264 -21.58 -19.58 -13.15
C ILE A 264 -22.72 -18.55 -13.13
N LEU A 265 -23.97 -18.98 -13.28
CA LEU A 265 -25.12 -18.06 -13.32
C LEU A 265 -25.38 -17.34 -11.98
N GLU A 266 -24.87 -17.87 -10.87
CA GLU A 266 -24.99 -17.26 -9.54
C GLU A 266 -23.83 -16.29 -9.22
N LEU A 267 -22.72 -16.33 -9.97
CA LEU A 267 -21.64 -15.35 -9.83
C LEU A 267 -22.15 -13.92 -10.09
N PRO A 268 -21.45 -12.88 -9.59
CA PRO A 268 -21.67 -11.52 -10.06
C PRO A 268 -21.59 -11.43 -11.59
N ASP A 269 -22.44 -10.61 -12.21
CA ASP A 269 -22.65 -10.55 -13.67
C ASP A 269 -21.33 -10.37 -14.44
N GLU A 270 -20.39 -9.56 -13.93
CA GLU A 270 -19.08 -9.30 -14.54
C GLU A 270 -18.13 -10.50 -14.52
N LEU A 271 -18.42 -11.51 -13.70
CA LEU A 271 -17.60 -12.72 -13.54
C LEU A 271 -18.24 -13.96 -14.17
N GLN A 272 -19.38 -13.80 -14.83
CA GLN A 272 -20.02 -14.85 -15.60
C GLN A 272 -19.42 -14.96 -16.99
N PHE A 273 -19.32 -16.19 -17.51
CA PHE A 273 -18.91 -16.47 -18.89
C PHE A 273 -17.60 -15.78 -19.29
N LEU A 274 -16.59 -15.84 -18.41
CA LEU A 274 -15.27 -15.28 -18.64
C LEU A 274 -14.61 -15.92 -19.86
N ASP A 275 -13.84 -15.13 -20.59
CA ASP A 275 -13.06 -15.63 -21.72
C ASP A 275 -11.86 -16.48 -21.25
N GLU A 276 -11.36 -17.35 -22.14
CA GLU A 276 -10.18 -18.18 -21.90
C GLU A 276 -8.88 -17.36 -21.75
N ASP A 277 -8.87 -16.10 -22.21
CA ASP A 277 -7.75 -15.17 -22.07
C ASP A 277 -7.89 -14.22 -20.87
N LYS A 278 -8.92 -14.38 -20.04
CA LYS A 278 -9.01 -13.72 -18.73
C LYS A 278 -7.71 -13.94 -17.96
N LYS A 279 -7.10 -12.84 -17.52
CA LYS A 279 -5.90 -12.91 -16.69
C LYS A 279 -6.31 -13.16 -15.25
N MET A 280 -5.67 -14.15 -14.64
CA MET A 280 -5.64 -14.32 -13.20
C MET A 280 -4.46 -13.54 -12.62
N GLU A 281 -4.54 -13.12 -11.37
CA GLU A 281 -3.39 -12.57 -10.65
C GLU A 281 -2.23 -13.60 -10.64
N PRO A 282 -1.04 -13.25 -11.17
CA PRO A 282 0.10 -14.15 -11.13
C PRO A 282 0.76 -14.24 -9.75
N LEU A 283 0.66 -13.18 -8.92
CA LEU A 283 1.35 -13.10 -7.64
C LEU A 283 0.50 -13.65 -6.51
N LYS A 284 1.05 -14.64 -5.83
CA LYS A 284 0.34 -15.41 -4.81
C LYS A 284 0.02 -14.61 -3.56
N ASP A 285 0.92 -13.75 -3.11
CA ASP A 285 0.66 -12.86 -1.98
C ASP A 285 -0.55 -11.95 -2.20
N ILE A 286 -0.71 -11.44 -3.43
CA ILE A 286 -1.87 -10.61 -3.77
C ILE A 286 -3.15 -11.44 -3.75
N ILE A 287 -3.12 -12.69 -4.23
CA ILE A 287 -4.24 -13.64 -4.11
C ILE A 287 -4.58 -13.87 -2.63
N CYS A 288 -3.58 -14.14 -1.80
CA CYS A 288 -3.75 -14.34 -0.36
C CYS A 288 -4.44 -13.14 0.29
N VAL A 289 -4.02 -11.90 0.01
CA VAL A 289 -4.68 -10.68 0.52
C VAL A 289 -6.15 -10.57 0.10
N HIS A 290 -6.50 -11.02 -1.11
CA HIS A 290 -7.91 -11.10 -1.53
C HIS A 290 -8.69 -12.18 -0.76
N LEU A 291 -8.09 -13.34 -0.48
CA LEU A 291 -8.70 -14.38 0.34
C LEU A 291 -8.90 -13.92 1.79
N GLU A 292 -7.94 -13.19 2.36
CA GLU A 292 -8.06 -12.56 3.69
C GLU A 292 -9.21 -11.55 3.71
N SER A 293 -9.39 -10.79 2.62
CA SER A 293 -10.52 -9.87 2.46
C SER A 293 -11.87 -10.61 2.45
N LEU A 294 -11.96 -11.77 1.77
CA LEU A 294 -13.16 -12.62 1.80
C LEU A 294 -13.42 -13.22 3.18
N LEU A 295 -12.36 -13.58 3.92
CA LEU A 295 -12.46 -14.07 5.28
C LEU A 295 -13.00 -12.98 6.23
N LEU A 296 -12.53 -11.74 6.10
CA LEU A 296 -13.09 -10.59 6.82
C LEU A 296 -14.57 -10.39 6.50
N LEU A 297 -14.99 -10.52 5.23
CA LEU A 297 -16.41 -10.44 4.85
C LEU A 297 -17.25 -11.57 5.49
N CYS A 298 -16.62 -12.66 5.95
CA CYS A 298 -17.30 -13.72 6.70
C CYS A 298 -17.52 -13.39 8.19
N SER A 299 -17.07 -12.23 8.69
CA SER A 299 -17.32 -11.78 10.08
C SER A 299 -18.79 -11.46 10.38
N THR A 300 -19.66 -11.50 9.38
CA THR A 300 -21.12 -11.33 9.57
C THR A 300 -21.88 -12.45 8.88
N ARG A 301 -23.03 -12.80 9.44
CA ARG A 301 -23.97 -13.73 8.80
C ARG A 301 -24.40 -13.26 7.42
N GLN A 302 -24.73 -11.97 7.28
CA GLN A 302 -25.16 -11.40 6.01
C GLN A 302 -24.07 -11.49 4.94
N GLY A 303 -22.82 -11.21 5.31
CA GLY A 303 -21.67 -11.41 4.42
C GLY A 303 -21.53 -12.87 3.99
N ARG A 304 -21.57 -13.83 4.93
CA ARG A 304 -21.52 -15.27 4.60
C ARG A 304 -22.67 -15.71 3.69
N GLU A 305 -23.89 -15.28 3.96
CA GLU A 305 -25.07 -15.57 3.14
C GLU A 305 -24.88 -15.06 1.71
N LEU A 306 -24.42 -13.81 1.54
CA LEU A 306 -24.17 -13.22 0.23
C LEU A 306 -23.03 -13.92 -0.51
N LEU A 307 -21.93 -14.25 0.15
CA LEU A 307 -20.82 -14.99 -0.47
C LEU A 307 -21.27 -16.40 -0.92
N ARG A 308 -22.15 -17.07 -0.15
CA ARG A 308 -22.76 -18.34 -0.56
C ARG A 308 -23.69 -18.18 -1.76
N GLU A 309 -24.54 -17.15 -1.74
CA GLU A 309 -25.45 -16.81 -2.84
C GLU A 309 -24.67 -16.52 -4.13
N LYS A 310 -23.52 -15.85 -4.04
CA LYS A 310 -22.69 -15.46 -5.18
C LYS A 310 -21.65 -16.48 -5.62
N SER A 311 -21.88 -17.77 -5.36
CA SER A 311 -20.99 -18.87 -5.78
C SER A 311 -19.51 -18.67 -5.45
N VAL A 312 -19.20 -18.02 -4.31
CA VAL A 312 -17.81 -17.84 -3.88
C VAL A 312 -17.18 -19.18 -3.52
N TYR A 313 -17.92 -20.08 -2.85
CA TYR A 313 -17.40 -21.41 -2.50
C TYR A 313 -16.89 -22.21 -3.71
N PRO A 314 -17.66 -22.40 -4.80
CA PRO A 314 -17.18 -23.06 -6.01
C PRO A 314 -15.91 -22.43 -6.61
N LEU A 315 -15.82 -21.09 -6.62
CA LEU A 315 -14.64 -20.38 -7.11
C LEU A 315 -13.40 -20.73 -6.28
N ILE A 316 -13.53 -20.67 -4.94
CA ILE A 316 -12.44 -20.99 -4.01
C ILE A 316 -12.05 -22.47 -4.09
N ARG A 317 -13.02 -23.37 -4.30
CA ARG A 317 -12.79 -24.80 -4.51
C ARG A 317 -11.89 -25.06 -5.73
N GLU A 318 -12.16 -24.39 -6.85
CA GLU A 318 -11.32 -24.57 -8.04
C GLU A 318 -9.97 -23.86 -7.92
N LEU A 319 -9.91 -22.69 -7.27
CA LEU A 319 -8.66 -22.01 -6.93
C LEU A 319 -7.74 -22.91 -6.09
N HIS A 320 -8.29 -23.54 -5.05
CA HIS A 320 -7.55 -24.42 -4.16
C HIS A 320 -6.95 -25.62 -4.90
N LYS A 321 -7.67 -26.22 -5.86
CA LYS A 321 -7.18 -27.36 -6.66
C LYS A 321 -6.00 -27.02 -7.57
N GLU A 322 -5.90 -25.76 -8.01
CA GLU A 322 -4.83 -25.30 -8.92
C GLU A 322 -3.61 -24.76 -8.16
N SER A 323 -3.68 -24.62 -6.83
CA SER A 323 -2.58 -24.11 -6.00
C SER A 323 -1.80 -25.23 -5.31
N ASN A 324 -0.49 -25.04 -5.18
CA ASN A 324 0.42 -25.94 -4.45
C ASN A 324 1.08 -25.26 -3.23
N GLU A 325 0.68 -24.03 -2.92
CA GLU A 325 1.26 -23.19 -1.88
C GLU A 325 0.50 -23.33 -0.57
N GLU A 326 1.24 -23.48 0.53
CA GLU A 326 0.67 -23.81 1.84
C GLU A 326 -0.20 -22.68 2.38
N LYS A 327 0.30 -21.43 2.37
CA LYS A 327 -0.43 -20.24 2.82
C LYS A 327 -1.77 -20.06 2.10
N LEU A 328 -1.75 -20.17 0.77
CA LEU A 328 -2.96 -20.05 -0.05
C LEU A 328 -3.95 -21.19 0.22
N ALA A 329 -3.47 -22.43 0.36
CA ALA A 329 -4.30 -23.59 0.68
C ALA A 329 -4.99 -23.45 2.05
N GLU A 330 -4.25 -23.04 3.08
CA GLU A 330 -4.80 -22.79 4.42
C GLU A 330 -5.87 -21.69 4.39
N LEU A 331 -5.63 -20.59 3.66
CA LEU A 331 -6.63 -19.52 3.46
C LEU A 331 -7.91 -20.05 2.79
N CYS A 332 -7.77 -20.90 1.76
CA CYS A 332 -8.92 -21.53 1.12
C CYS A 332 -9.71 -22.41 2.09
N ASP A 333 -9.02 -23.25 2.86
CA ASP A 333 -9.64 -24.14 3.84
C ASP A 333 -10.36 -23.35 4.94
N ARG A 334 -9.76 -22.28 5.46
CA ARG A 334 -10.40 -21.39 6.44
C ARG A 334 -11.65 -20.71 5.89
N LEU A 335 -11.58 -20.20 4.67
CA LEU A 335 -12.71 -19.56 4.02
C LEU A 335 -13.85 -20.56 3.81
N VAL A 336 -13.55 -21.78 3.35
CA VAL A 336 -14.55 -22.85 3.21
C VAL A 336 -15.18 -23.22 4.55
N GLN A 337 -14.39 -23.35 5.62
CA GLN A 337 -14.89 -23.62 6.97
C GLN A 337 -15.88 -22.55 7.44
N MET A 338 -15.58 -21.27 7.16
CA MET A 338 -16.48 -20.16 7.50
C MET A 338 -17.77 -20.17 6.67
N LEU A 339 -17.69 -20.45 5.37
CA LEU A 339 -18.85 -20.51 4.49
C LEU A 339 -19.76 -21.71 4.79
N MET A 340 -19.19 -22.85 5.20
CA MET A 340 -19.91 -24.09 5.51
C MET A 340 -20.44 -24.15 6.94
N ARG A 341 -20.16 -23.14 7.76
CA ARG A 341 -20.61 -23.10 9.16
C ARG A 341 -22.13 -23.02 9.24
N ASP A 342 -22.71 -23.85 10.11
CA ASP A 342 -24.13 -23.77 10.44
C ASP A 342 -24.43 -22.44 11.15
N GLU A 343 -25.43 -21.71 10.65
CA GLU A 343 -25.90 -20.47 11.27
C GLU A 343 -26.73 -20.81 12.52
N GLY A 344 -26.03 -21.04 13.63
CA GLY A 344 -26.60 -21.26 14.96
C GLY A 344 -27.06 -19.96 15.63
N GLU A 345 -26.83 -19.83 16.94
CA GLU A 345 -27.02 -18.54 17.62
C GLU A 345 -26.02 -17.52 17.07
N GLU A 346 -26.51 -16.30 16.81
CA GLU A 346 -25.71 -15.20 16.27
C GLU A 346 -24.64 -14.82 17.31
N LYS A 347 -23.36 -15.07 16.99
CA LYS A 347 -22.24 -14.58 17.79
C LYS A 347 -22.16 -13.06 17.68
N ASP A 348 -21.55 -12.44 18.69
CA ASP A 348 -21.25 -11.02 18.60
C ASP A 348 -20.27 -10.76 17.45
N LYS A 349 -20.48 -9.67 16.69
CA LYS A 349 -19.66 -9.35 15.51
C LYS A 349 -18.19 -9.10 15.88
N GLU A 350 -17.93 -8.56 17.07
CA GLU A 350 -16.56 -8.31 17.55
C GLU A 350 -15.88 -9.63 17.93
N GLU A 351 -16.63 -10.59 18.50
CA GLU A 351 -16.13 -11.95 18.74
C GLU A 351 -15.79 -12.66 17.42
N GLU A 352 -16.65 -12.60 16.40
CA GLU A 352 -16.37 -13.19 15.09
C GLU A 352 -15.16 -12.53 14.41
N LEU A 353 -15.00 -11.20 14.54
CA LEU A 353 -13.85 -10.49 14.01
C LEU A 353 -12.54 -10.95 14.67
N ASN A 354 -12.55 -11.10 15.99
CA ASN A 354 -11.36 -11.51 16.73
C ASN A 354 -10.97 -12.94 16.38
N GLU A 355 -11.94 -13.85 16.21
CA GLU A 355 -11.67 -15.20 15.69
C GLU A 355 -11.00 -15.16 14.31
N ILE A 356 -11.46 -14.30 13.41
CA ILE A 356 -10.85 -14.13 12.08
C ILE A 356 -9.46 -13.52 12.17
N LYS A 357 -9.24 -12.52 13.03
CA LYS A 357 -7.89 -11.96 13.26
C LYS A 357 -6.91 -13.02 13.77
N ASP A 358 -7.33 -13.82 14.75
CA ASP A 358 -6.51 -14.92 15.28
C ASP A 358 -6.21 -15.97 14.20
N MET A 359 -7.07 -16.14 13.20
CA MET A 359 -6.82 -17.00 12.04
C MET A 359 -5.80 -16.37 11.09
N LEU A 360 -5.93 -15.07 10.80
CA LEU A 360 -5.01 -14.33 9.93
C LEU A 360 -3.60 -14.26 10.53
N GLU A 361 -3.47 -13.99 11.84
CA GLU A 361 -2.18 -13.97 12.53
C GLU A 361 -1.46 -15.33 12.43
N LYS A 362 -2.18 -16.45 12.57
CA LYS A 362 -1.61 -17.80 12.40
C LYS A 362 -1.18 -18.10 10.97
N ILE A 363 -1.85 -17.51 9.98
CA ILE A 363 -1.51 -17.68 8.57
C ILE A 363 -0.26 -16.85 8.22
N GLU A 364 -0.12 -15.66 8.80
CA GLU A 364 1.11 -14.85 8.69
C GLU A 364 2.31 -15.58 9.31
N GLU A 365 2.13 -16.38 10.37
CA GLU A 365 3.20 -17.23 10.92
C GLU A 365 3.70 -18.32 9.95
N ILE A 366 2.86 -18.80 9.02
CA ILE A 366 3.27 -19.79 8.00
C ILE A 366 4.28 -19.16 7.04
N ASP A 367 3.98 -17.94 6.58
CA ASP A 367 4.82 -17.16 5.66
C ASP A 367 6.21 -16.88 6.26
N VAL A 368 6.27 -16.53 7.55
CA VAL A 368 7.55 -16.30 8.24
C VAL A 368 8.40 -17.57 8.29
N ASN A 369 7.80 -18.72 8.57
CA ASN A 369 8.53 -19.99 8.61
C ASN A 369 9.01 -20.43 7.21
N GLU A 370 8.19 -20.24 6.16
CA GLU A 370 8.60 -20.53 4.78
C GLU A 370 9.78 -19.64 4.36
N LYS A 371 9.74 -18.34 4.67
CA LYS A 371 10.84 -17.40 4.38
C LYS A 371 12.11 -17.70 5.18
N GLU A 372 12.00 -18.07 6.45
CA GLU A 372 13.17 -18.50 7.25
C GLU A 372 13.84 -19.76 6.68
N ASP A 373 13.05 -20.71 6.13
CA ASP A 373 13.57 -21.91 5.47
C ASP A 373 14.17 -21.60 4.08
N GLU A 374 13.65 -20.59 3.35
CA GLU A 374 14.15 -20.15 2.04
C GLU A 374 15.42 -19.28 2.14
N ASP A 375 15.55 -18.41 3.14
CA ASP A 375 16.73 -17.57 3.43
C ASP A 375 17.97 -18.40 3.80
N GLU A 376 17.82 -19.68 4.19
CA GLU A 376 18.94 -20.61 4.31
C GLU A 376 19.45 -21.12 2.94
N SER A 377 18.77 -20.79 1.82
CA SER A 377 18.97 -21.47 0.54
C SER A 377 19.24 -20.63 -0.73
N ASP A 378 18.90 -19.34 -0.84
CA ASP A 378 19.45 -18.41 -1.88
C ASP A 378 18.96 -16.96 -1.67
N ASP A 379 19.84 -15.96 -1.87
CA ASP A 379 19.56 -14.51 -1.83
C ASP A 379 18.76 -14.06 -3.07
N ASP A 380 17.50 -13.63 -2.96
CA ASP A 380 16.86 -12.76 -3.95
C ASP A 380 15.87 -11.74 -3.31
N ASP A 381 15.90 -10.51 -3.81
CA ASP A 381 15.22 -9.32 -3.30
C ASP A 381 13.66 -9.44 -3.35
N ASP A 382 13.03 -9.75 -2.21
CA ASP A 382 11.57 -9.64 -2.01
C ASP A 382 11.19 -8.30 -1.36
N ASP A 383 10.68 -7.37 -2.17
CA ASP A 383 10.00 -6.16 -1.69
C ASP A 383 8.62 -6.55 -1.11
N ASP A 384 8.61 -7.01 0.13
CA ASP A 384 7.41 -7.28 0.93
C ASP A 384 6.83 -5.95 1.47
N ILE A 385 5.51 -5.85 1.59
CA ILE A 385 4.76 -4.66 2.04
C ILE A 385 5.22 -4.21 3.44
N GLY A 386 5.70 -5.16 4.26
CA GLY A 386 6.31 -4.90 5.57
C GLY A 386 7.68 -4.22 5.49
N GLN A 387 8.47 -4.49 4.45
CA GLN A 387 9.85 -4.03 4.31
C GLN A 387 9.97 -2.62 3.73
N MET A 388 10.98 -1.89 4.15
CA MET A 388 11.20 -0.51 3.70
C MET A 388 11.72 -0.52 2.27
N ILE A 389 11.16 0.32 1.41
CA ILE A 389 11.63 0.41 0.04
C ILE A 389 12.98 1.12 0.07
N VAL A 390 14.05 0.39 -0.26
CA VAL A 390 15.42 0.91 -0.33
C VAL A 390 15.75 1.23 -1.78
N VAL A 391 16.37 2.39 -2.00
CA VAL A 391 16.83 2.85 -3.31
C VAL A 391 18.36 2.81 -3.33
N LYS A 392 18.92 1.93 -4.17
CA LYS A 392 20.37 1.77 -4.38
C LYS A 392 20.95 2.83 -5.31
#